data_AF-A0AAV0W292-F1
#
_entry.id   AF-A0AAV0W292-F1
#
_cell.length_a   1.000
_cell.length_b   1.000
_cell.length_c   1.000
_cell.angle_alpha   90.00
_cell.angle_beta   90.00
_cell.angle_gamma   90.00
#
_symmetry.space_group_name_H-M   'P 1'
#
loop_
_entity.id
_entity.type
_entity.pdbx_description
1 polymer ?
#
loop_
_entity_poly.entity_id
_entity_poly.type
_entity_poly.pdbx_seq_one_letter_code
_entity_poly.pdbx_strand_id
1 'polypeptide(L)'
;MLSKQLWRSFAARNKIVNGLFKHNQKKTQSSSIVTRNASNRNSDIDAELNKPVKYTTSPANDWKAQHSRLGSKAEFGPWYEPHAVSASLILFMIYFFILREENDLDLLLDKPLSETLKKE
;
A
#
# COMPACT_ATOMS: atom_id res chain seq x y z
N MET A 1 5.46 -22.52 41.07
CA MET A 1 5.26 -21.05 41.13
C MET A 1 5.30 -20.35 39.76
N LEU A 2 5.12 -21.06 38.63
CA LEU A 2 5.24 -20.49 37.27
C LEU A 2 3.90 -20.22 36.54
N SER A 3 2.76 -20.70 37.05
CA SER A 3 1.46 -20.59 36.34
C SER A 3 0.76 -19.24 36.49
N LYS A 4 1.03 -18.51 37.58
CA LYS A 4 0.35 -17.23 37.88
C LYS A 4 0.91 -16.04 37.08
N GLN A 5 2.16 -16.12 36.61
CA GLN A 5 2.76 -15.06 35.80
C GLN A 5 2.36 -15.16 34.32
N LEU A 6 2.21 -16.38 33.79
CA LEU A 6 1.75 -16.60 32.41
C LEU A 6 0.33 -16.09 32.16
N TRP A 7 -0.58 -16.25 33.14
CA TRP A 7 -1.96 -15.76 33.03
C TRP A 7 -2.08 -14.23 33.06
N ARG A 8 -1.16 -13.53 33.75
CA ARG A 8 -1.14 -12.06 33.76
C ARG A 8 -0.78 -11.50 32.38
N SER A 9 0.09 -12.19 31.63
CA SER A 9 0.51 -11.81 30.27
C SER A 9 -0.58 -12.03 29.22
N PHE A 10 -1.38 -13.10 29.34
CA PHE A 10 -2.50 -13.39 28.43
C PHE A 10 -3.71 -12.47 28.68
N ALA A 11 -4.05 -12.20 29.94
CA ALA A 11 -5.17 -11.31 30.29
C ALA A 11 -4.90 -9.84 29.90
N ALA A 12 -3.65 -9.38 30.02
CA ALA A 12 -3.26 -8.03 29.60
C ALA A 12 -3.36 -7.84 28.07
N ARG A 13 -3.03 -8.88 27.29
CA ARG A 13 -3.16 -8.87 25.82
C ARG A 13 -4.62 -8.79 25.37
N ASN A 14 -5.54 -9.52 26.02
CA ASN A 14 -6.96 -9.48 25.66
C ASN A 14 -7.60 -8.10 25.90
N LYS A 15 -7.15 -7.34 26.92
CA LYS A 15 -7.70 -6.00 27.21
C LYS A 15 -7.30 -4.96 26.14
N ILE A 16 -6.08 -5.06 25.60
CA ILE A 16 -5.57 -4.19 24.53
C ILE A 16 -6.29 -4.48 23.21
N VAL A 17 -6.46 -5.76 22.87
CA VAL A 17 -7.17 -6.18 21.66
C VAL A 17 -8.65 -5.75 21.72
N ASN A 18 -9.32 -5.92 22.86
CA ASN A 18 -10.72 -5.48 23.04
C ASN A 18 -10.89 -3.96 23.02
N GLY A 19 -9.87 -3.18 23.39
CA GLY A 19 -9.87 -1.72 23.25
C GLY A 19 -9.78 -1.26 21.79
N LEU A 20 -8.99 -1.99 20.98
CA LEU A 20 -8.83 -1.72 19.55
C LEU A 20 -10.12 -2.04 18.76
N PHE A 21 -10.82 -3.13 19.12
CA PHE A 21 -12.12 -3.48 18.51
C PHE A 21 -13.27 -2.55 18.89
N LYS A 22 -13.16 -1.77 19.97
CA LYS A 22 -14.21 -0.79 20.36
C LYS A 22 -14.14 0.53 19.60
N HIS A 23 -13.01 0.84 18.95
CA HIS A 23 -12.90 2.08 18.16
C HIS A 23 -13.69 2.00 16.83
N ASN A 24 -13.89 0.79 16.28
CA ASN A 24 -14.51 0.60 14.96
C ASN A 24 -15.98 0.14 15.01
N GLN A 25 -16.65 0.17 16.16
CA GLN A 25 -18.08 -0.18 16.23
C GLN A 25 -19.02 0.97 15.88
N LYS A 26 -18.54 2.22 15.87
CA LYS A 26 -19.38 3.39 15.54
C LYS A 26 -19.44 3.71 14.04
N LYS A 27 -18.65 3.04 13.18
CA LYS A 27 -18.55 3.36 11.74
C LYS A 27 -19.27 2.37 10.82
N THR A 28 -19.80 1.28 11.36
CA THR A 28 -20.67 0.36 10.61
C THR A 28 -21.99 0.20 11.35
N GLN A 29 -22.75 1.30 11.48
CA GLN A 29 -24.19 1.13 11.57
C GLN A 29 -24.64 0.61 10.21
N SER A 30 -24.76 -0.71 10.08
CA SER A 30 -25.52 -1.30 8.99
C SER A 30 -26.91 -0.68 9.08
N SER A 31 -27.28 0.13 8.09
CA SER A 31 -28.59 0.74 8.00
C SER A 31 -29.63 -0.37 8.18
N SER A 32 -30.49 -0.25 9.18
CA SER A 32 -31.69 -1.08 9.22
C SER A 32 -32.40 -0.93 7.88
N ILE A 33 -32.74 -2.05 7.25
CA ILE A 33 -33.53 -2.03 6.02
C ILE A 33 -34.81 -1.26 6.36
N VAL A 34 -34.93 -0.05 5.81
CA VAL A 34 -36.10 0.78 5.99
C VAL A 34 -37.20 0.17 5.15
N THR A 35 -38.04 -0.66 5.76
CA THR A 35 -39.33 -1.03 5.19
C THR A 35 -40.19 0.24 5.14
N ARG A 36 -40.40 0.76 3.93
CA ARG A 36 -41.24 1.94 3.71
C ARG A 36 -42.68 1.60 4.07
N ASN A 37 -43.22 2.25 5.10
CA ASN A 37 -44.66 2.29 5.32
C ASN A 37 -45.30 3.09 4.18
N ALA A 38 -46.38 2.55 3.59
CA ALA A 38 -47.15 3.23 2.56
C ALA A 38 -47.68 4.55 3.13
N SER A 39 -47.12 5.67 2.65
CA SER A 39 -47.53 7.01 3.04
C SER A 39 -48.42 7.62 1.97
N ASN A 40 -49.26 8.56 2.39
CA ASN A 40 -50.18 9.31 1.53
C ASN A 40 -49.41 9.94 0.36
N ARG A 41 -49.85 9.70 -0.88
CA ARG A 41 -49.20 10.22 -2.10
C ARG A 41 -49.30 11.73 -2.13
N ASN A 42 -48.21 12.42 -1.76
CA ASN A 42 -48.02 13.82 -2.10
C ASN A 42 -47.59 13.89 -3.56
N SER A 43 -48.48 14.36 -4.44
CA SER A 43 -48.26 14.48 -5.89
C SER A 43 -46.99 15.27 -6.24
N ASP A 44 -46.61 16.21 -5.39
CA ASP A 44 -45.43 17.07 -5.59
C ASP A 44 -44.12 16.30 -5.36
N ILE A 45 -44.10 15.32 -4.44
CA ILE A 45 -42.94 14.46 -4.17
C ILE A 45 -42.77 13.44 -5.30
N ASP A 46 -43.89 12.90 -5.81
CA ASP A 46 -43.87 11.98 -6.95
C ASP A 46 -43.36 12.67 -8.23
N ALA A 47 -43.67 13.96 -8.43
CA ALA A 47 -43.12 14.77 -9.52
C ALA A 47 -41.61 15.05 -9.37
N GLU A 48 -41.11 15.16 -8.14
CA GLU A 48 -39.67 15.32 -7.85
C GLU A 48 -38.90 14.00 -8.02
N LEU A 49 -39.49 12.86 -7.65
CA LEU A 49 -38.92 11.52 -7.87
C LEU A 49 -38.85 11.11 -9.35
N ASN A 50 -39.70 11.69 -10.20
CA ASN A 50 -39.66 11.47 -11.65
C ASN A 50 -38.55 12.27 -12.36
N LYS A 51 -37.81 13.13 -11.65
CA LYS A 51 -36.65 13.83 -12.20
C LYS A 51 -35.40 12.93 -12.10
N PRO A 52 -34.48 13.01 -13.08
CA PRO A 52 -33.24 12.25 -13.02
C PRO A 52 -32.42 12.64 -11.79
N VAL A 53 -32.00 11.63 -11.01
CA VAL A 53 -31.18 11.81 -9.81
C VAL A 53 -29.79 12.30 -10.19
N LYS A 54 -29.32 13.40 -9.58
CA LYS A 54 -28.00 13.97 -9.86
C LYS A 54 -26.91 13.28 -9.03
N TYR A 55 -26.23 12.29 -9.62
CA TYR A 55 -25.19 11.48 -8.97
C TYR A 55 -23.84 12.20 -8.76
N THR A 56 -23.59 13.34 -9.39
CA THR A 56 -22.29 14.07 -9.35
C THR A 56 -22.15 15.04 -8.19
N THR A 57 -23.08 15.04 -7.23
CA THR A 57 -23.10 15.99 -6.11
C THR A 57 -22.29 15.53 -4.90
N SER A 58 -21.79 14.29 -4.91
CA SER A 58 -21.01 13.78 -3.79
C SER A 58 -19.62 14.46 -3.72
N PRO A 59 -19.06 14.67 -2.51
CA PRO A 59 -17.68 15.16 -2.36
C PRO A 59 -16.62 14.27 -3.02
N ALA A 60 -16.96 13.02 -3.37
CA ALA A 60 -16.08 12.12 -4.11
C ALA A 60 -15.96 12.46 -5.60
N ASN A 61 -16.89 13.27 -6.15
CA ASN A 61 -16.83 13.72 -7.54
C ASN A 61 -15.62 14.64 -7.81
N ASP A 62 -15.19 15.39 -6.80
CA ASP A 62 -14.04 16.30 -6.92
C ASP A 62 -12.69 15.55 -6.82
N TRP A 63 -12.71 14.26 -6.47
CA TRP A 63 -11.51 13.44 -6.36
C TRP A 63 -10.96 13.06 -7.73
N LYS A 64 -9.86 13.68 -8.13
CA LYS A 64 -9.15 13.30 -9.36
C LYS A 64 -8.52 11.92 -9.20
N ALA A 65 -8.71 11.06 -10.20
CA ALA A 65 -8.10 9.72 -10.29
C ALA A 65 -6.56 9.75 -10.11
N GLN A 66 -5.93 10.88 -10.43
CA GLN A 66 -4.51 11.13 -10.21
C GLN A 66 -4.10 10.93 -8.74
N HIS A 67 -4.94 11.36 -7.79
CA HIS A 67 -4.67 11.24 -6.36
C HIS A 67 -4.71 9.80 -5.84
N SER A 68 -5.50 8.92 -6.46
CA SER A 68 -5.51 7.48 -6.11
C SER A 68 -4.31 6.72 -6.66
N ARG A 69 -3.77 7.14 -7.81
CA ARG A 69 -2.65 6.42 -8.47
C ARG A 69 -1.27 6.85 -7.98
N LEU A 70 -1.08 8.14 -7.75
CA LEU A 70 0.23 8.71 -7.43
C LEU A 70 0.55 8.73 -5.94
N GLY A 71 -0.43 8.39 -5.09
CA GLY A 71 -0.27 8.57 -3.67
C GLY A 71 -0.29 10.04 -3.25
N SER A 72 -0.35 10.29 -1.94
CA SER A 72 -0.17 11.66 -1.42
C SER A 72 1.26 12.12 -1.67
N LYS A 73 1.51 13.42 -1.84
CA LYS A 73 2.90 13.94 -1.84
C LYS A 73 3.67 13.62 -0.55
N ALA A 74 2.95 13.29 0.52
CA ALA A 74 3.51 12.81 1.78
C ALA A 74 3.93 11.32 1.75
N GLU A 75 3.69 10.62 0.65
CA GLU A 75 4.03 9.20 0.45
C GLU A 75 5.36 9.02 -0.28
N PHE A 76 5.93 10.10 -0.84
CA PHE A 76 7.33 10.11 -1.25
C PHE A 76 8.17 10.13 0.03
N GLY A 77 8.95 9.08 0.26
CA GLY A 77 9.76 8.88 1.45
C GLY A 77 10.77 10.00 1.73
N PRO A 78 11.62 9.84 2.74
CA PRO A 78 12.65 10.83 3.06
C PRO A 78 13.50 11.17 1.83
N TRP A 79 13.83 12.45 1.65
CA TRP A 79 14.58 12.95 0.48
C TRP A 79 15.93 12.26 0.24
N TYR A 80 16.51 11.63 1.27
CA TYR A 80 17.79 10.92 1.20
C TYR A 80 17.67 9.46 0.75
N GLU A 81 16.45 8.91 0.63
CA GLU A 81 16.21 7.54 0.18
C GLU A 81 16.90 7.23 -1.17
N PRO A 82 16.71 8.00 -2.25
CA PRO A 82 17.37 7.71 -3.52
C PRO A 82 18.91 7.85 -3.43
N HIS A 83 19.41 8.74 -2.58
CA HIS A 83 20.84 8.94 -2.38
C HIS A 83 21.49 7.77 -1.63
N ALA A 84 20.83 7.23 -0.61
CA ALA A 84 21.32 6.08 0.14
C ALA A 84 21.37 4.82 -0.73
N VAL A 85 20.33 4.60 -1.55
CA VAL A 85 20.29 3.50 -2.51
C VAL A 85 21.35 3.66 -3.60
N SER A 86 21.53 4.88 -4.13
CA SER A 86 22.57 5.13 -5.14
C SER A 86 23.97 4.91 -4.56
N ALA A 87 24.21 5.34 -3.32
CA ALA A 87 25.51 5.17 -2.66
C ALA A 87 25.86 3.69 -2.45
N SER A 88 24.90 2.85 -2.05
CA SER A 88 25.16 1.41 -1.89
C SER A 88 25.44 0.73 -3.23
N LEU A 89 24.70 1.09 -4.28
CA LEU A 89 24.96 0.62 -5.64
C LEU A 89 26.34 1.02 -6.13
N ILE A 90 26.75 2.28 -5.93
CA ILE A 90 28.08 2.77 -6.33
C ILE A 90 29.17 1.99 -5.60
N LEU A 91 29.01 1.73 -4.30
CA LEU A 91 29.97 0.95 -3.53
C LEU A 91 30.10 -0.48 -4.07
N PHE A 92 28.98 -1.13 -4.42
CA PHE A 92 29.00 -2.42 -5.08
C PHE A 92 29.67 -2.36 -6.45
N MET A 93 29.40 -1.35 -7.28
CA MET A 93 30.04 -1.20 -8.59
C MET A 93 31.55 -1.01 -8.46
N ILE A 94 32.00 -0.17 -7.53
CA ILE A 94 33.43 0.02 -7.25
C ILE A 94 34.07 -1.30 -6.80
N TYR A 95 33.40 -2.06 -5.94
CA TYR A 95 33.89 -3.36 -5.52
C TYR A 95 34.01 -4.34 -6.70
N PHE A 96 32.97 -4.48 -7.52
CA PHE A 96 32.95 -5.46 -8.61
C PHE A 96 33.84 -5.07 -9.80
N PHE A 97 33.98 -3.78 -10.12
CA PHE A 97 34.68 -3.35 -11.33
C PHE A 97 36.14 -2.97 -11.09
N ILE A 98 36.53 -2.63 -9.86
CA ILE A 98 37.87 -2.10 -9.57
C ILE A 98 38.60 -2.90 -8.50
N LEU A 99 37.96 -3.15 -7.35
CA LEU A 99 38.65 -3.73 -6.19
C LEU A 99 38.72 -5.27 -6.21
N ARG A 100 37.82 -5.93 -6.95
CA ARG A 100 37.83 -7.39 -7.10
C ARG A 100 38.93 -7.78 -8.09
N GLU A 101 39.74 -8.77 -7.72
CA GLU A 101 40.72 -9.38 -8.64
C GLU A 101 40.01 -9.89 -9.91
N GLU A 102 40.68 -9.78 -11.06
CA GLU A 102 40.16 -10.22 -12.36
C GLU A 102 39.66 -11.66 -12.27
N ASN A 103 38.39 -11.85 -12.59
CA ASN A 103 37.80 -13.18 -12.61
C ASN A 103 38.19 -13.87 -13.93
N ASP A 104 38.33 -15.20 -13.95
CA ASP A 104 38.66 -15.95 -15.18
C ASP A 104 37.73 -15.62 -16.37
N LEU A 105 36.50 -15.17 -16.09
CA LEU A 105 35.54 -14.69 -17.09
C LEU A 105 35.93 -13.35 -17.71
N ASP A 106 36.51 -12.43 -16.95
CA ASP A 106 36.99 -11.15 -17.45
C ASP A 106 38.20 -11.38 -18.37
N LEU A 107 39.10 -12.27 -17.95
CA LEU A 107 40.25 -12.72 -18.74
C LEU A 107 39.83 -13.50 -20.01
N LEU A 108 38.63 -14.08 -20.03
CA LEU A 108 38.04 -14.72 -21.21
C LEU A 108 37.40 -13.69 -22.15
N LEU A 109 36.85 -12.60 -21.61
CA LEU A 109 36.25 -11.52 -22.38
C LEU A 109 37.29 -10.72 -23.17
N ASP A 110 38.51 -10.58 -22.64
CA ASP A 110 39.62 -9.92 -23.32
C ASP A 110 40.20 -10.73 -24.49
N LYS A 111 39.90 -12.02 -24.58
CA LYS A 111 40.43 -12.87 -25.65
C LYS A 111 39.68 -12.62 -26.95
N PRO A 112 40.39 -12.45 -28.09
CA PRO A 112 39.74 -12.28 -29.37
C PRO A 112 38.95 -13.54 -29.73
N LEU A 113 37.75 -13.35 -30.30
CA LEU A 113 36.81 -14.42 -30.63
C LEU A 113 37.43 -15.56 -31.46
N SER A 114 38.43 -15.23 -32.28
CA SER A 114 39.21 -16.18 -33.08
C SER A 114 40.01 -17.18 -32.26
N GLU A 115 40.48 -16.82 -31.07
CA GLU A 115 41.21 -17.72 -30.17
C GLU A 115 40.25 -18.61 -29.38
N THR A 116 39.10 -18.06 -28.97
CA THR A 116 38.06 -18.80 -28.26
C THR A 116 37.44 -19.89 -29.13
N LEU A 117 37.20 -19.61 -30.41
CA LEU A 117 36.61 -20.56 -31.37
C LEU A 117 37.59 -21.61 -31.92
N LYS A 118 38.91 -21.41 -31.75
CA LYS A 118 39.94 -22.36 -32.22
C LYS A 118 40.19 -23.53 -31.25
N LYS A 119 39.54 -23.52 -30.09
CA LYS A 119 39.68 -24.57 -29.08
C LYS A 119 38.76 -25.75 -29.43
N GLU A 120 39.10 -26.48 -30.49
CA GLU A 120 38.63 -27.84 -30.79
C GLU A 120 39.82 -28.81 -30.84
#